data_AF-A0A3D0I932-F1
#
_entry.id   AF-A0A3D0I932-F1
#
_cell.length_a   1.000
_cell.length_b   1.000
_cell.length_c   1.000
_cell.angle_alpha   90.00
_cell.angle_beta   90.00
_cell.angle_gamma   90.00
#
_symmetry.space_group_name_H-M   'P 1'
#
loop_
_entity.id
_entity.type
_entity.pdbx_description
1 polymer ?
#
loop_
_entity_poly.entity_id
_entity_poly.type
_entity_poly.pdbx_seq_one_letter_code
_entity_poly.pdbx_strand_id
1 'polypeptide(L)'
;MFLTALACSFVVTPFFACSAMSPSGSTDSKACSQNLDAASSKLDYAKSKGYSAKVEWAKAEALLAEAKAEQEAKHYDTCVSKVKEAQPYVDASLK
;
A
#
# COMPACT_ATOMS: atom_id res chain seq x y z
N MET A 1 -20.35 16.19 -36.74
CA MET A 1 -20.06 14.80 -37.13
C MET A 1 -20.51 13.89 -36.00
N PHE A 2 -21.79 13.53 -35.99
CA PHE A 2 -22.40 12.58 -35.07
C PHE A 2 -22.79 11.37 -35.91
N LEU A 3 -22.21 10.18 -35.66
CA LEU A 3 -22.86 8.90 -36.00
C LEU A 3 -22.09 7.68 -35.48
N THR A 4 -22.89 6.63 -35.22
CA THR A 4 -22.61 5.24 -34.81
C THR A 4 -22.20 5.06 -33.34
N ALA A 5 -23.09 4.74 -32.38
CA ALA A 5 -24.11 3.69 -32.29
C ALA A 5 -23.54 2.25 -32.28
N LEU A 6 -24.08 1.47 -31.32
CA LEU A 6 -24.15 0.00 -31.28
C LEU A 6 -22.85 -0.79 -31.02
N ALA A 7 -22.68 -1.17 -29.75
CA ALA A 7 -22.62 -2.59 -29.38
C ALA A 7 -22.89 -2.73 -27.87
N CYS A 8 -24.15 -3.00 -27.54
CA CYS A 8 -24.54 -3.54 -26.25
C CYS A 8 -24.34 -5.07 -26.35
N SER A 9 -23.23 -5.59 -25.83
CA SER A 9 -23.03 -7.04 -25.67
C SER A 9 -22.49 -7.34 -24.29
N PHE A 10 -23.37 -7.96 -23.50
CA PHE A 10 -23.18 -8.62 -22.22
C PHE A 10 -21.76 -9.13 -21.95
N VAL A 11 -21.01 -8.47 -21.07
CA VAL A 11 -20.16 -9.17 -20.08
C VAL A 11 -20.04 -8.29 -18.83
N VAL A 12 -20.38 -8.90 -17.70
CA VAL A 12 -20.22 -8.51 -16.29
C VAL A 12 -19.73 -7.08 -15.97
N THR A 13 -20.57 -6.34 -15.24
CA THR A 13 -20.18 -5.10 -14.54
C THR A 13 -19.01 -5.35 -13.59
N PRO A 14 -17.93 -4.55 -13.66
CA PRO A 14 -17.38 -3.93 -12.48
C PRO A 14 -17.93 -2.51 -12.41
N PHE A 15 -18.40 -2.16 -11.23
CA PHE A 15 -18.82 -0.82 -10.88
C PHE A 15 -17.59 0.12 -10.99
N PHE A 16 -17.32 0.67 -12.18
CA PHE A 16 -16.32 1.73 -12.33
C PHE A 16 -16.96 3.04 -11.87
N ALA A 17 -17.00 3.21 -10.55
CA ALA A 17 -17.21 4.50 -9.94
C ALA A 17 -16.04 5.41 -10.34
N CYS A 18 -16.29 6.31 -11.29
CA CYS A 18 -15.41 7.44 -11.54
C CYS A 18 -15.58 8.45 -10.39
N SER A 19 -14.96 8.14 -9.25
CA SER A 19 -14.90 9.07 -8.13
C SER A 19 -13.86 10.14 -8.47
N ALA A 20 -14.33 11.38 -8.49
CA ALA A 20 -13.57 12.60 -8.71
C ALA A 20 -12.23 12.58 -7.96
N MET A 21 -11.14 12.64 -8.72
CA MET A 21 -9.78 12.86 -8.23
C MET A 21 -9.74 14.21 -7.50
N SER A 22 -9.74 14.18 -6.17
CA SER A 22 -9.47 15.35 -5.34
C SER A 22 -7.95 15.55 -5.25
N PRO A 23 -7.40 16.75 -5.53
CA PRO A 23 -5.98 17.04 -5.43
C PRO A 23 -5.57 17.28 -3.97
N SER A 24 -5.61 16.23 -3.16
CA SER A 24 -5.03 16.24 -1.79
C SER A 24 -4.02 15.11 -1.59
N GLY A 25 -3.97 14.13 -2.50
CA GLY A 25 -3.16 12.92 -2.35
C GLY A 25 -1.66 13.04 -2.66
N SER A 26 -1.12 14.18 -3.12
CA SER A 26 0.30 14.24 -3.53
C SER A 26 1.28 14.15 -2.36
N THR A 27 0.97 14.81 -1.23
CA THR A 27 1.82 14.78 -0.02
C THR A 27 1.75 13.41 0.65
N ASP A 28 0.54 12.90 0.85
CA ASP A 28 0.33 11.61 1.52
C ASP A 28 0.81 10.44 0.65
N SER A 29 0.65 10.53 -0.68
CA SER A 29 1.20 9.52 -1.59
C SER A 29 2.72 9.42 -1.48
N LYS A 30 3.40 10.58 -1.44
CA LYS A 30 4.86 10.61 -1.31
C LYS A 30 5.28 10.13 0.08
N ALA A 31 4.57 10.53 1.14
CA ALA A 31 4.83 10.06 2.50
C ALA A 31 4.64 8.54 2.63
N CYS A 32 3.52 7.99 2.13
CA CYS A 32 3.25 6.56 2.08
C CYS A 32 4.39 5.82 1.36
N SER A 33 4.71 6.23 0.13
CA SER A 33 5.73 5.57 -0.70
C SER A 33 7.10 5.56 -0.01
N GLN A 34 7.52 6.69 0.57
CA GLN A 34 8.82 6.81 1.24
C GLN A 34 8.88 5.99 2.52
N ASN A 35 7.85 6.05 3.35
CA ASN A 35 7.84 5.31 4.61
C ASN A 35 7.72 3.79 4.36
N LEU A 36 6.92 3.38 3.37
CA LEU A 36 6.73 1.98 3.00
C LEU A 36 8.04 1.37 2.47
N ASP A 37 8.72 2.07 1.57
CA ASP A 37 10.01 1.64 1.02
C ASP A 37 11.08 1.53 2.12
N ALA A 38 11.20 2.57 2.96
CA ALA A 38 12.15 2.57 4.07
C ALA A 38 11.90 1.45 5.08
N ALA A 39 10.63 1.21 5.45
CA ALA A 39 10.26 0.14 6.37
C ALA A 39 10.51 -1.26 5.77
N SER A 40 10.19 -1.44 4.49
CA SER A 40 10.44 -2.69 3.76
C SER A 40 11.94 -2.99 3.70
N SER A 41 12.76 -1.98 3.35
CA SER A 41 14.21 -2.11 3.28
C SER A 41 14.84 -2.47 4.63
N LYS A 42 14.39 -1.84 5.72
CA LYS A 42 14.82 -2.21 7.09
C LYS A 42 14.47 -3.66 7.43
N LEU A 43 13.26 -4.10 7.07
CA LEU A 43 12.80 -5.44 7.34
C LEU A 43 13.59 -6.49 6.53
N ASP A 44 13.89 -6.20 5.27
CA ASP A 44 14.74 -7.07 4.44
C ASP A 44 16.19 -7.12 4.94
N TYR A 45 16.71 -6.00 5.44
CA TYR A 45 17.98 -5.97 6.14
C TYR A 45 17.97 -6.84 7.40
N ALA A 46 16.91 -6.75 8.22
CA ALA A 46 16.73 -7.58 9.41
C ALA A 46 16.73 -9.08 9.07
N LYS A 47 15.97 -9.47 8.03
CA LYS A 47 15.92 -10.84 7.50
C LYS A 47 17.29 -11.33 7.03
N SER A 48 17.99 -10.49 6.27
CA SER A 48 19.33 -10.79 5.73
C SER A 48 20.36 -11.03 6.85
N LYS A 49 20.23 -10.33 7.97
CA LYS A 49 21.11 -10.50 9.14
C LYS A 49 20.70 -11.64 10.07
N GLY A 50 19.50 -12.21 9.89
CA GLY A 50 19.02 -13.32 10.72
C GLY A 50 18.53 -12.90 12.11
N TYR A 51 18.13 -11.63 12.32
CA TYR A 51 17.59 -11.14 13.60
C TYR A 51 16.25 -11.80 13.97
N SER A 52 16.31 -12.96 14.61
CA SER A 52 15.27 -14.00 14.57
C SER A 52 14.03 -13.78 15.46
N ALA A 53 13.50 -12.55 15.55
CA ALA A 53 12.13 -12.36 16.02
C ALA A 53 11.14 -12.71 14.89
N LYS A 54 11.06 -14.00 14.52
CA LYS A 54 10.25 -14.49 13.36
C LYS A 54 8.78 -14.05 13.41
N VAL A 55 8.22 -13.89 14.61
CA VAL A 55 6.84 -13.41 14.82
C VAL A 55 6.71 -11.93 14.47
N GLU A 56 7.68 -11.12 14.85
CA GLU A 56 7.71 -9.68 14.57
C GLU A 56 7.89 -9.42 13.07
N TRP A 57 8.69 -10.25 12.39
CA TRP A 57 8.89 -10.18 10.94
C TRP A 57 7.60 -10.40 10.16
N ALA A 58 6.92 -11.51 10.44
CA ALA A 58 5.69 -11.88 9.73
C ALA A 58 4.60 -10.80 9.93
N LYS A 59 4.54 -10.21 11.12
CA LYS A 59 3.59 -9.14 11.44
C LYS A 59 3.94 -7.83 10.74
N ALA A 60 5.23 -7.47 10.70
CA ALA A 60 5.70 -6.34 9.91
C ALA A 60 5.40 -6.52 8.42
N GLU A 61 5.68 -7.70 7.85
CA GLU A 61 5.38 -8.00 6.44
C GLU A 61 3.89 -7.88 6.12
N ALA A 62 3.02 -8.41 6.98
CA ALA A 62 1.57 -8.32 6.80
C ALA A 62 1.10 -6.85 6.75
N LEU A 63 1.52 -6.05 7.72
CA LEU A 63 1.16 -4.63 7.79
C LEU A 63 1.70 -3.82 6.61
N LEU A 64 2.93 -4.11 6.16
CA LEU A 64 3.51 -3.45 4.99
C LEU A 64 2.83 -3.88 3.68
N ALA A 65 2.41 -5.15 3.57
CA ALA A 65 1.64 -5.64 2.43
C ALA A 65 0.26 -4.99 2.37
N GLU A 66 -0.43 -4.84 3.51
CA GLU A 66 -1.69 -4.08 3.60
C GLU A 66 -1.47 -2.62 3.20
N ALA A 67 -0.43 -1.95 3.73
CA ALA A 67 -0.11 -0.58 3.36
C ALA A 67 0.12 -0.41 1.86
N LYS A 68 0.76 -1.40 1.21
CA LYS A 68 0.97 -1.40 -0.24
C LYS A 68 -0.34 -1.55 -1.00
N ALA A 69 -1.25 -2.42 -0.55
CA ALA A 69 -2.56 -2.55 -1.16
C ALA A 69 -3.35 -1.23 -1.09
N GLU A 70 -3.30 -0.52 0.04
CA GLU A 70 -3.92 0.80 0.20
C GLU A 70 -3.24 1.87 -0.68
N GLN A 71 -1.91 1.81 -0.84
CA GLN A 71 -1.16 2.67 -1.77
C GLN A 71 -1.64 2.50 -3.21
N GLU A 72 -1.81 1.26 -3.67
CA GLU A 72 -2.32 0.92 -5.01
C GLU A 72 -3.80 1.35 -5.16
N ALA A 73 -4.59 1.26 -4.09
CA ALA A 73 -5.96 1.76 -4.01
C ALA A 73 -6.06 3.29 -3.88
N LYS A 74 -4.93 4.01 -3.80
CA LYS A 74 -4.84 5.47 -3.58
C LYS A 74 -5.41 5.95 -2.24
N HIS A 75 -5.53 5.06 -1.25
CA HIS A 75 -5.89 5.39 0.14
C HIS A 75 -4.64 5.72 0.96
N TYR A 76 -4.04 6.87 0.66
CA TYR A 76 -2.72 7.21 1.19
C TYR A 76 -2.69 7.49 2.70
N ASP A 77 -3.78 7.99 3.28
CA ASP A 77 -3.92 8.18 4.72
C ASP A 77 -3.84 6.84 5.47
N THR A 78 -4.55 5.82 4.96
CA THR A 78 -4.60 4.49 5.54
C THR A 78 -3.28 3.77 5.34
N CYS A 79 -2.64 3.94 4.18
CA CYS A 79 -1.26 3.49 3.98
C CYS A 79 -0.31 4.06 5.03
N VAL A 80 -0.29 5.38 5.24
CA VAL A 80 0.60 6.01 6.23
C VAL A 80 0.32 5.48 7.64
N SER A 81 -0.95 5.28 7.99
CA SER A 81 -1.34 4.67 9.26
C SER A 81 -0.79 3.24 9.43
N LYS A 82 -0.96 2.39 8.42
CA LYS A 82 -0.49 0.99 8.42
C LYS A 82 1.03 0.89 8.48
N VAL A 83 1.76 1.74 7.75
CA VAL A 83 3.23 1.79 7.83
C VAL A 83 3.68 2.21 9.24
N LYS A 84 2.98 3.17 9.85
CA LYS A 84 3.28 3.61 11.22
C LYS A 84 3.01 2.50 12.25
N GLU A 85 1.96 1.72 12.05
CA GLU A 85 1.68 0.50 12.84
C GLU A 85 2.76 -0.57 12.67
N ALA A 86 3.36 -0.67 11.47
CA ALA A 86 4.44 -1.61 11.18
C ALA A 86 5.79 -1.23 11.82
N GLN A 87 6.04 0.06 12.05
CA GLN A 87 7.33 0.55 12.60
C GLN A 87 7.82 -0.16 13.86
N PRO A 88 7.04 -0.33 14.94
CA PRO A 88 7.52 -1.02 16.14
C PRO A 88 7.94 -2.47 15.86
N TYR A 89 7.24 -3.16 14.96
CA TYR A 89 7.59 -4.52 14.56
C TYR A 89 8.87 -4.53 13.73
N VAL A 90 9.04 -3.59 12.79
CA VAL A 90 10.28 -3.42 12.01
C VAL A 90 11.46 -3.09 12.91
N ASP A 91 11.29 -2.22 13.91
CA ASP A 91 12.36 -1.86 14.84
C ASP A 91 12.67 -3.01 15.82
N ALA A 92 11.67 -3.78 16.25
CA ALA A 92 11.86 -5.01 17.01
C ALA A 92 12.58 -6.09 16.20
N SER A 93 12.36 -6.10 14.88
CA SER A 93 13.03 -7.01 13.94
C SER A 93 14.54 -6.75 13.82
N LEU A 94 15.03 -5.58 14.22
CA LEU A 94 16.43 -5.17 14.12
C LEU A 94 17.23 -5.38 15.42
N LYS A 95 16.58 -5.82 16.50
CA LYS A 95 17.22 -6.15 17.78
C LYS A 95 17.68 -7.61 17.80
#